data_AF-A0A442NQR6-F1
#
_entry.id   AF-A0A442NQR6-F1
#
_cell.length_a   1.000
_cell.length_b   1.000
_cell.length_c   1.000
_cell.angle_alpha   90.00
_cell.angle_beta   90.00
_cell.angle_gamma   90.00
#
_symmetry.space_group_name_H-M   'P 1'
#
loop_
_entity.id
_entity.type
_entity.pdbx_description
1 polymer ?
#
loop_
_entity_poly.entity_id
_entity_poly.type
_entity_poly.pdbx_seq_one_letter_code
_entity_poly.pdbx_strand_id
1 'polypeptide(L)'
;MASKLTRSNRAGWTFALPGFALIFAFIVLPFFFAIGLSLTNQRLLSPNPTQFVGLENYRQLLGLAVVTLEPERNDAGEIIRNEAGEIQYPRLRAITRSDDYPQYRGMREWFRWQSGEKIMTVIASDVVFMKALVNTFLFVLVVAPVQGSLALMLALLINHKVRGINLFRTIYFMPVVVSIVVVSLLWRFIYDGQNGLLNSILQALTFGLFQPVDWLGNPSTALPAVMAMSVWQAVGFHMVIWLAGLQTISPTLYEAAAIEGASRWQTFRYVTWPGLRNTAVLVLVVITMQGFALFAQIDVMTNGGPLDSTQTLVFQAVERGYGKQDISGGSTISVILFAIVLAISLIQRWLTRER
;
A
#
# COMPACT_ATOMS: atom_id res chain seq x y z
N MET A 1 -25.73 -28.99 -41.19
CA MET A 1 -25.24 -29.99 -40.20
C MET A 1 -24.49 -29.23 -39.10
N ALA A 2 -25.17 -28.83 -38.03
CA ALA A 2 -24.49 -28.26 -36.86
C ALA A 2 -23.85 -29.42 -36.08
N SER A 3 -22.51 -29.49 -36.11
CA SER A 3 -21.72 -30.53 -35.44
C SER A 3 -22.15 -30.69 -33.97
N LYS A 4 -22.22 -31.93 -33.46
CA LYS A 4 -22.56 -32.28 -32.06
C LYS A 4 -21.81 -31.44 -31.01
N LEU A 5 -20.63 -30.91 -31.35
CA LEU A 5 -19.84 -29.96 -30.55
C LEU A 5 -20.59 -28.65 -30.22
N THR A 6 -21.42 -28.14 -31.13
CA THR A 6 -22.16 -26.87 -30.93
C THR A 6 -23.40 -27.02 -30.03
N ARG A 7 -24.08 -28.18 -30.05
CA ARG A 7 -25.21 -28.45 -29.14
C ARG A 7 -24.74 -28.71 -27.70
N SER A 8 -23.61 -29.40 -27.53
CA SER A 8 -23.00 -29.64 -26.20
C SER A 8 -22.50 -28.34 -25.55
N ASN A 9 -21.90 -27.43 -26.33
CA ASN A 9 -21.45 -26.13 -25.82
C ASN A 9 -22.59 -25.20 -25.40
N ARG A 10 -23.77 -25.27 -26.02
CA ARG A 10 -24.90 -24.40 -25.66
C ARG A 10 -25.31 -24.57 -24.21
N ALA A 11 -25.42 -25.81 -23.73
CA ALA A 11 -25.73 -26.10 -22.33
C ALA A 11 -24.66 -25.52 -21.39
N GLY A 12 -23.38 -25.73 -21.72
CA GLY A 12 -22.26 -25.14 -20.95
C GLY A 12 -22.32 -23.61 -20.88
N TRP A 13 -22.57 -22.94 -22.00
CA TRP A 13 -22.77 -21.49 -22.02
C TRP A 13 -24.01 -21.05 -21.24
N THR A 14 -25.11 -21.81 -21.28
CA THR A 14 -26.32 -21.46 -20.49
C THR A 14 -26.07 -21.58 -18.99
N PHE A 15 -25.31 -22.59 -18.55
CA PHE A 15 -24.90 -22.72 -17.15
C PHE A 15 -23.93 -21.61 -16.71
N ALA A 16 -23.04 -21.16 -17.58
CA ALA A 16 -22.09 -20.10 -17.27
C ALA A 16 -22.69 -18.68 -17.35
N LEU A 17 -23.77 -18.49 -18.12
CA LEU A 17 -24.36 -17.19 -18.42
C LEU A 17 -24.76 -16.39 -17.17
N PRO A 18 -25.41 -16.97 -16.14
CA PRO A 18 -25.70 -16.24 -14.90
C PRO A 18 -24.43 -15.73 -14.21
N GLY A 19 -23.35 -16.52 -14.20
CA GLY A 19 -22.07 -16.13 -13.62
C GLY A 19 -21.43 -14.97 -14.39
N PHE A 20 -21.39 -15.05 -15.72
CA PHE A 20 -20.88 -13.96 -16.55
C PHE A 20 -21.73 -12.70 -16.44
N ALA A 21 -23.06 -12.83 -16.35
CA ALA A 21 -23.96 -11.70 -16.17
C ALA A 21 -23.69 -10.98 -14.84
N LEU A 22 -23.48 -11.73 -13.75
CA LEU A 22 -23.12 -11.15 -12.45
C LEU A 22 -21.76 -10.47 -12.48
N ILE A 23 -20.74 -11.10 -13.06
CA ILE A 23 -19.40 -10.50 -13.23
C ILE A 23 -19.51 -9.21 -14.05
N PHE A 24 -20.26 -9.24 -15.15
CA PHE A 24 -20.43 -8.07 -15.99
C PHE A 24 -21.14 -6.94 -15.23
N ALA A 25 -22.26 -7.24 -14.59
CA ALA A 25 -23.09 -6.24 -13.89
C ALA A 25 -22.40 -5.61 -12.68
N PHE A 26 -21.66 -6.40 -11.88
CA PHE A 26 -21.10 -5.95 -10.61
C PHE A 26 -19.61 -5.63 -10.63
N ILE A 27 -18.86 -6.06 -11.65
CA ILE A 27 -17.41 -5.80 -11.75
C ILE A 27 -17.11 -4.98 -13.00
N VAL A 28 -17.48 -5.48 -14.18
CA VAL A 28 -17.07 -4.85 -15.46
C VAL A 28 -17.78 -3.51 -15.68
N LEU A 29 -19.10 -3.46 -15.49
CA LEU A 29 -19.89 -2.26 -15.71
C LEU A 29 -19.50 -1.11 -14.77
N PRO A 30 -19.41 -1.29 -13.43
CA PRO A 30 -18.99 -0.23 -12.52
C PRO A 30 -17.55 0.25 -12.79
N PHE A 31 -16.68 -0.66 -13.25
CA PHE A 31 -15.31 -0.30 -13.62
C PHE A 31 -15.27 0.68 -14.79
N PHE A 32 -15.98 0.40 -15.88
CA PHE A 32 -16.05 1.34 -17.01
C PHE A 32 -16.81 2.62 -16.66
N PHE A 33 -17.81 2.52 -15.78
CA PHE A 33 -18.51 3.70 -15.26
C PHE A 33 -17.56 4.62 -14.46
N ALA A 34 -16.69 4.06 -13.62
CA ALA A 34 -15.67 4.82 -12.90
C ALA A 34 -14.67 5.52 -13.86
N ILE A 35 -14.28 4.86 -14.95
CA ILE A 35 -13.47 5.49 -16.02
C ILE A 35 -14.25 6.64 -16.69
N GLY A 36 -15.54 6.48 -16.95
CA GLY A 36 -16.38 7.56 -17.46
C GLY A 36 -16.42 8.75 -16.51
N LEU A 37 -16.66 8.49 -15.22
CA LEU A 37 -16.74 9.52 -14.18
C LEU A 37 -15.41 10.24 -13.97
N SER A 38 -14.26 9.56 -14.08
CA SER A 38 -12.94 10.19 -13.93
C SER A 38 -12.63 11.21 -15.03
N LEU A 39 -13.37 11.21 -16.15
CA LEU A 39 -13.25 12.18 -17.24
C LEU A 39 -14.26 13.34 -17.13
N THR A 40 -15.03 13.39 -16.04
CA THR A 40 -16.04 14.43 -15.78
C THR A 40 -15.73 15.23 -14.52
N ASN A 41 -16.47 16.30 -14.26
CA ASN A 41 -16.42 17.06 -13.01
C ASN A 41 -17.57 16.69 -12.03
N GLN A 42 -18.08 15.46 -12.12
CA GLN A 42 -19.22 15.00 -11.31
C GLN A 42 -18.94 15.12 -9.80
N ARG A 43 -19.82 15.83 -9.10
CA ARG A 43 -19.92 15.84 -7.64
C ARG A 43 -21.34 15.48 -7.22
N LEU A 44 -21.53 14.86 -6.05
CA LEU A 44 -22.89 14.46 -5.62
C LEU A 44 -23.79 15.66 -5.31
N LEU A 45 -23.25 16.71 -4.68
CA LEU A 45 -24.00 17.89 -4.25
C LEU A 45 -23.57 19.17 -5.00
N SER A 46 -23.40 19.10 -6.32
CA SER A 46 -23.09 20.28 -7.15
C SER A 46 -24.36 20.89 -7.75
N PRO A 47 -24.54 22.22 -7.67
CA PRO A 47 -25.60 22.91 -8.42
C PRO A 47 -25.30 22.98 -9.93
N ASN A 48 -24.03 22.82 -10.31
CA ASN A 48 -23.62 22.82 -11.71
C ASN A 48 -23.84 21.45 -12.33
N PRO A 49 -24.30 21.38 -13.59
CA PRO A 49 -24.44 20.12 -14.32
C PRO A 49 -23.07 19.51 -14.60
N THR A 50 -23.07 18.19 -14.72
CA THR A 50 -21.87 17.42 -15.01
C THR A 50 -21.42 17.66 -16.44
N GLN A 51 -20.14 18.00 -16.59
CA GLN A 51 -19.47 18.29 -17.85
C GLN A 51 -18.26 17.38 -18.01
N PHE A 52 -17.96 17.06 -19.27
CA PHE A 52 -16.75 16.34 -19.64
C PHE A 52 -15.56 17.30 -19.54
N VAL A 53 -14.56 16.94 -18.74
CA VAL A 53 -13.33 17.73 -18.51
C VAL A 53 -12.08 17.04 -19.06
N GLY A 54 -12.24 15.89 -19.73
CA GLY A 54 -11.13 15.12 -20.29
C GLY A 54 -10.15 14.67 -19.21
N LEU A 55 -8.87 15.00 -19.37
CA LEU A 55 -7.80 14.56 -18.48
C LEU A 55 -7.47 15.53 -17.34
N GLU A 56 -8.29 16.55 -17.12
CA GLU A 56 -8.00 17.59 -16.13
C GLU A 56 -7.87 17.04 -14.69
N ASN A 57 -8.72 16.08 -14.30
CA ASN A 57 -8.62 15.44 -12.98
C ASN A 57 -7.28 14.72 -12.78
N TYR A 58 -6.74 14.10 -13.84
CA TYR A 58 -5.44 13.44 -13.80
C TYR A 58 -4.31 14.46 -13.67
N ARG A 59 -4.40 15.59 -14.38
CA ARG A 59 -3.44 16.70 -14.27
C ARG A 59 -3.43 17.31 -12.86
N GLN A 60 -4.61 17.47 -12.25
CA GLN A 60 -4.73 18.00 -10.89
C GLN A 60 -4.14 17.06 -9.83
N LEU A 61 -4.20 15.75 -10.03
CA LEU A 61 -3.59 14.79 -9.12
C LEU A 61 -2.09 14.63 -9.35
N LEU A 62 -1.65 14.52 -10.61
CA LEU A 62 -0.27 14.18 -10.98
C LEU A 62 0.64 15.38 -11.24
N GLY A 63 0.09 16.60 -11.23
CA GLY A 63 0.83 17.82 -11.53
C GLY A 63 1.95 18.07 -10.51
N LEU A 64 3.20 17.95 -10.97
CA LEU A 64 4.42 18.18 -10.19
C LEU A 64 5.28 19.23 -10.89
N ALA A 65 5.91 20.09 -10.11
CA ALA A 65 6.93 21.02 -10.59
C ALA A 65 8.04 21.19 -9.56
N VAL A 66 9.21 21.59 -10.02
CA VAL A 66 10.34 21.95 -9.16
C VAL A 66 10.54 23.45 -9.26
N VAL A 67 10.51 24.13 -8.12
CA VAL A 67 10.76 25.56 -8.02
C VAL A 67 12.05 25.77 -7.26
N THR A 68 12.97 26.49 -7.88
CA THR A 68 14.20 26.95 -7.24
C THR A 68 13.94 28.28 -6.55
N LEU A 69 14.11 28.30 -5.23
CA LEU A 69 14.09 29.50 -4.43
C LEU A 69 15.52 30.02 -4.30
N GLU A 70 15.75 31.19 -4.90
CA GLU A 70 16.98 31.93 -4.72
C GLU A 70 16.92 32.77 -3.45
N PRO A 71 18.04 32.99 -2.75
CA PRO A 71 18.06 33.78 -1.55
C PRO A 71 17.67 35.22 -1.82
N GLU A 72 16.93 35.85 -0.90
CA GLU A 72 16.59 37.27 -1.01
C GLU A 72 17.90 38.09 -0.94
N ARG A 73 18.07 39.03 -1.87
CA ARG A 73 19.23 39.92 -1.94
C ARG A 73 18.79 41.35 -1.65
N ASN A 74 19.63 42.10 -0.91
CA ASN A 74 19.41 43.53 -0.69
C ASN A 74 19.75 44.33 -1.96
N ASP A 75 19.48 45.65 -1.94
CA ASP A 75 19.77 46.55 -3.07
C ASP A 75 21.27 46.63 -3.43
N ALA A 76 22.16 46.19 -2.53
CA ALA A 76 23.60 46.06 -2.73
C ALA A 76 24.02 44.68 -3.28
N GLY A 77 23.09 43.76 -3.50
CA GLY A 77 23.33 42.41 -4.04
C GLY A 77 23.76 41.35 -3.03
N GLU A 78 23.82 41.69 -1.74
CA GLU A 78 24.19 40.80 -0.64
C GLU A 78 22.99 39.96 -0.17
N ILE A 79 23.26 38.73 0.27
CA ILE A 79 22.23 37.80 0.74
C ILE A 79 21.68 38.27 2.09
N ILE A 80 20.36 38.45 2.16
CA ILE A 80 19.63 38.76 3.39
C ILE A 80 19.67 37.53 4.30
N ARG A 81 20.16 37.74 5.53
CA ARG A 81 20.22 36.71 6.58
C ARG A 81 19.33 37.12 7.73
N ASN A 82 18.65 36.15 8.34
CA ASN A 82 17.85 36.40 9.54
C ASN A 82 18.74 36.66 10.76
N GLU A 83 18.14 37.05 11.89
CA GLU A 83 18.86 37.30 13.17
C GLU A 83 19.64 36.07 13.69
N ALA A 84 19.32 34.86 13.21
CA ALA A 84 20.01 33.61 13.51
C ALA A 84 21.16 33.28 12.52
N GLY A 85 21.43 34.15 11.54
CA GLY A 85 22.48 33.99 10.54
C GLY A 85 22.13 33.07 9.36
N GLU A 86 20.89 32.59 9.29
CA GLU A 86 20.38 31.74 8.21
C GLU A 86 19.97 32.58 7.00
N ILE A 87 20.16 32.03 5.80
CA ILE A 87 19.77 32.65 4.54
C ILE A 87 18.24 32.78 4.47
N GLN A 88 17.74 33.98 4.16
CA GLN A 88 16.33 34.22 3.96
C GLN A 88 15.92 33.91 2.51
N TYR A 89 14.83 33.17 2.36
CA TYR A 89 14.28 32.78 1.06
C TYR A 89 12.87 33.34 0.89
N PRO A 90 12.45 33.66 -0.35
CA PRO A 90 11.10 34.10 -0.61
C PRO A 90 10.10 33.00 -0.26
N ARG A 91 8.96 33.41 0.32
CA ARG A 91 7.89 32.46 0.66
C ARG A 91 7.37 31.82 -0.63
N LEU A 92 7.30 30.48 -0.67
CA LEU A 92 6.79 29.73 -1.83
C LEU A 92 5.41 30.22 -2.29
N ARG A 93 4.56 30.64 -1.35
CA ARG A 93 3.23 31.19 -1.64
C ARG A 93 3.25 32.46 -2.49
N ALA A 94 4.34 33.23 -2.47
CA ALA A 94 4.52 34.38 -3.35
C ALA A 94 4.62 33.92 -4.81
N ILE A 95 5.27 32.79 -5.07
CA ILE A 95 5.42 32.22 -6.42
C ILE A 95 4.14 31.49 -6.85
N THR A 96 3.60 30.62 -5.99
CA THR A 96 2.42 29.79 -6.34
C THR A 96 1.10 30.56 -6.39
N ARG A 97 1.11 31.86 -6.09
CA ARG A 97 -0.06 32.74 -6.24
C ARG A 97 0.24 34.00 -7.06
N SER A 98 1.46 34.19 -7.55
CA SER A 98 1.77 35.31 -8.43
C SER A 98 1.12 35.10 -9.80
N ASP A 99 0.76 36.21 -10.45
CA ASP A 99 0.34 36.22 -11.85
C ASP A 99 1.51 36.00 -12.82
N ASP A 100 2.76 36.16 -12.35
CA ASP A 100 3.97 35.89 -13.13
C ASP A 100 4.15 34.40 -13.45
N TYR A 101 3.60 33.52 -12.60
CA TYR A 101 3.74 32.07 -12.70
C TYR A 101 2.39 31.34 -12.62
N PRO A 102 1.50 31.52 -13.62
CA PRO A 102 0.15 30.94 -13.59
C PRO A 102 0.16 29.40 -13.54
N GLN A 103 1.21 28.74 -14.04
CA GLN A 103 1.36 27.29 -14.03
C GLN A 103 1.53 26.68 -12.63
N TYR A 104 1.96 27.46 -11.63
CA TYR A 104 2.15 26.98 -10.24
C TYR A 104 0.96 27.28 -9.34
N ARG A 105 -0.12 27.84 -9.93
CA ARG A 105 -1.27 28.32 -9.18
C ARG A 105 -1.94 27.20 -8.40
N GLY A 106 -2.03 27.36 -7.08
CA GLY A 106 -2.69 26.40 -6.19
C GLY A 106 -1.83 25.18 -5.81
N MET A 107 -0.63 25.03 -6.37
CA MET A 107 0.31 23.99 -5.97
C MET A 107 0.86 24.26 -4.56
N ARG A 108 1.15 23.19 -3.83
CA ARG A 108 1.65 23.22 -2.45
C ARG A 108 2.99 22.51 -2.35
N GLU A 109 3.79 22.91 -1.37
CA GLU A 109 5.06 22.25 -1.05
C GLU A 109 4.83 20.79 -0.68
N TRP A 110 5.55 19.87 -1.33
CA TRP A 110 5.58 18.47 -0.95
C TRP A 110 6.82 18.16 -0.11
N PHE A 111 8.01 18.51 -0.61
CA PHE A 111 9.26 18.47 0.13
C PHE A 111 10.27 19.46 -0.46
N ARG A 112 11.25 19.85 0.34
CA ARG A 112 12.33 20.75 -0.05
C ARG A 112 13.67 20.18 0.36
N TRP A 113 14.71 20.47 -0.42
CA TRP A 113 16.08 20.20 -0.05
C TRP A 113 16.95 21.41 -0.39
N GLN A 114 18.00 21.62 0.42
CA GLN A 114 18.96 22.69 0.21
C GLN A 114 20.15 22.16 -0.58
N SER A 115 20.55 22.89 -1.61
CA SER A 115 21.75 22.60 -2.40
C SER A 115 22.59 23.87 -2.50
N GLY A 116 23.58 24.01 -1.62
CA GLY A 116 24.38 25.23 -1.49
C GLY A 116 23.55 26.40 -0.95
N GLU A 117 23.52 27.50 -1.70
CA GLU A 117 22.77 28.72 -1.37
C GLU A 117 21.33 28.72 -1.91
N LYS A 118 20.93 27.69 -2.65
CA LYS A 118 19.59 27.59 -3.25
C LYS A 118 18.77 26.52 -2.55
N ILE A 119 17.48 26.78 -2.37
CA ILE A 119 16.51 25.77 -1.95
C ILE A 119 15.75 25.29 -3.17
N MET A 120 15.74 23.97 -3.37
CA MET A 120 14.90 23.33 -4.37
C MET A 120 13.66 22.80 -3.66
N THR A 121 12.50 23.27 -4.10
CA THR A 121 11.22 22.82 -3.55
C THR A 121 10.43 22.11 -4.64
N VAL A 122 10.07 20.85 -4.38
CA VAL A 122 9.10 20.13 -5.21
C VAL A 122 7.71 20.52 -4.74
N ILE A 123 6.93 21.06 -5.68
CA ILE A 123 5.52 21.40 -5.47
C ILE A 123 4.63 20.41 -6.20
N ALA A 124 3.52 20.08 -5.57
CA ALA A 124 2.49 19.22 -6.13
C ALA A 124 1.16 19.96 -6.16
N SER A 125 0.40 19.71 -7.22
CA SER A 125 -1.02 20.12 -7.31
C SER A 125 -1.81 19.46 -6.19
N ASP A 126 -1.51 18.19 -5.89
CA ASP A 126 -2.14 17.44 -4.82
C ASP A 126 -1.14 16.70 -3.92
N VAL A 127 -0.67 17.39 -2.88
CA VAL A 127 0.30 16.85 -1.91
C VAL A 127 -0.25 15.63 -1.16
N VAL A 128 -1.55 15.60 -0.85
CA VAL A 128 -2.16 14.49 -0.11
C VAL A 128 -2.16 13.23 -0.98
N PHE A 129 -2.42 13.37 -2.28
CA PHE A 129 -2.32 12.27 -3.23
C PHE A 129 -0.89 11.77 -3.41
N MET A 130 0.09 12.67 -3.48
CA MET A 130 1.51 12.27 -3.53
C MET A 130 1.95 11.51 -2.27
N LYS A 131 1.52 11.96 -1.08
CA LYS A 131 1.72 11.21 0.18
C LYS A 131 1.05 9.84 0.12
N ALA A 132 -0.22 9.79 -0.29
CA ALA A 132 -0.97 8.53 -0.41
C ALA A 132 -0.28 7.52 -1.33
N LEU A 133 0.23 8.01 -2.47
CA LEU A 133 1.00 7.21 -3.42
C LEU A 133 2.26 6.63 -2.77
N VAL A 134 3.11 7.50 -2.21
CA VAL A 134 4.37 7.07 -1.57
C VAL A 134 4.12 6.12 -0.40
N ASN A 135 3.16 6.42 0.47
CA ASN A 135 2.81 5.58 1.61
C ASN A 135 2.32 4.19 1.18
N THR A 136 1.49 4.12 0.13
CA THR A 136 0.98 2.84 -0.39
C THR A 136 2.12 2.00 -0.96
N PHE A 137 3.03 2.61 -1.74
CA PHE A 137 4.21 1.92 -2.25
C PHE A 137 5.16 1.49 -1.13
N LEU A 138 5.44 2.38 -0.17
CA LEU A 138 6.27 2.08 0.99
C LEU A 138 5.70 0.92 1.80
N PHE A 139 4.38 0.93 2.03
CA PHE A 139 3.68 -0.16 2.70
C PHE A 139 3.89 -1.49 1.97
N VAL A 140 3.63 -1.55 0.66
CA VAL A 140 3.80 -2.78 -0.11
C VAL A 140 5.26 -3.24 -0.13
N LEU A 141 6.20 -2.32 -0.36
CA LEU A 141 7.64 -2.63 -0.44
C LEU A 141 8.21 -3.16 0.87
N VAL A 142 7.68 -2.74 2.02
CA VAL A 142 8.12 -3.21 3.33
C VAL A 142 7.33 -4.45 3.76
N VAL A 143 6.00 -4.40 3.71
CA VAL A 143 5.13 -5.45 4.25
C VAL A 143 5.25 -6.73 3.42
N ALA A 144 5.31 -6.67 2.09
CA ALA A 144 5.39 -7.87 1.25
C ALA A 144 6.60 -8.76 1.57
N PRO A 145 7.85 -8.27 1.57
CA PRO A 145 9.00 -9.10 1.93
C PRO A 145 9.01 -9.49 3.41
N VAL A 146 8.67 -8.59 4.33
CA VAL A 146 8.70 -8.90 5.77
C VAL A 146 7.67 -9.97 6.12
N GLN A 147 6.43 -9.79 5.69
CA GLN A 147 5.34 -10.74 5.94
C GLN A 147 5.57 -12.06 5.22
N GLY A 148 6.01 -12.02 3.95
CA GLY A 148 6.33 -13.23 3.18
C GLY A 148 7.45 -14.06 3.81
N SER A 149 8.51 -13.40 4.29
CA SER A 149 9.66 -14.05 4.94
C SER A 149 9.29 -14.60 6.32
N LEU A 150 8.57 -13.82 7.13
CA LEU A 150 8.12 -14.26 8.45
C LEU A 150 7.16 -15.46 8.33
N ALA A 151 6.25 -15.41 7.36
CA ALA A 151 5.33 -16.51 7.06
C ALA A 151 6.08 -17.78 6.62
N LEU A 152 7.12 -17.64 5.77
CA LEU A 152 7.96 -18.77 5.37
C LEU A 152 8.71 -19.35 6.57
N MET A 153 9.27 -18.50 7.44
CA MET A 153 9.96 -18.94 8.66
C MET A 153 9.04 -19.77 9.56
N LEU A 154 7.82 -19.28 9.81
CA LEU A 154 6.82 -20.02 10.58
C LEU A 154 6.42 -21.33 9.89
N ALA A 155 6.28 -21.31 8.56
CA ALA A 155 5.95 -22.51 7.78
C ALA A 155 7.05 -23.57 7.91
N LEU A 156 8.33 -23.19 7.82
CA LEU A 156 9.45 -24.12 8.00
C LEU A 156 9.48 -24.73 9.41
N LEU A 157 9.26 -23.91 10.44
CA LEU A 157 9.22 -24.38 11.83
C LEU A 157 8.09 -25.42 12.05
N ILE A 158 6.93 -25.17 11.44
CA ILE A 158 5.74 -26.02 11.57
C ILE A 158 5.78 -27.21 10.61
N ASN A 159 6.58 -27.20 9.55
CA ASN A 159 6.64 -28.31 8.59
C ASN A 159 7.24 -29.59 9.20
N HIS A 160 7.92 -29.50 10.35
CA HIS A 160 8.37 -30.67 11.09
C HIS A 160 7.18 -31.37 11.77
N LYS A 161 7.16 -32.71 11.77
CA LYS A 161 6.13 -33.53 12.46
C LYS A 161 6.25 -33.43 13.99
N VAL A 162 6.07 -32.25 14.56
CA VAL A 162 6.09 -32.00 16.01
C VAL A 162 4.74 -32.33 16.63
N ARG A 163 4.76 -32.93 17.83
CA ARG A 163 3.55 -33.14 18.64
C ARG A 163 2.96 -31.77 19.01
N GLY A 164 1.64 -31.59 18.82
CA GLY A 164 0.96 -30.32 19.08
C GLY A 164 0.90 -29.34 17.90
N ILE A 165 1.34 -29.75 16.70
CA ILE A 165 1.34 -28.91 15.48
C ILE A 165 -0.01 -28.22 15.19
N ASN A 166 -1.13 -28.89 15.45
CA ASN A 166 -2.46 -28.34 15.22
C ASN A 166 -2.76 -27.16 16.15
N LEU A 167 -2.29 -27.20 17.41
CA LEU A 167 -2.47 -26.08 18.34
C LEU A 167 -1.71 -24.84 17.87
N PHE A 168 -0.45 -25.00 17.45
CA PHE A 168 0.34 -23.89 16.91
C PHE A 168 -0.30 -23.30 15.64
N ARG A 169 -0.74 -24.15 14.70
CA ARG A 169 -1.46 -23.69 13.50
C ARG A 169 -2.71 -22.89 13.87
N THR A 170 -3.49 -23.34 14.85
CA THR A 170 -4.67 -22.62 15.33
C THR A 170 -4.30 -21.26 15.90
N ILE A 171 -3.28 -21.17 16.78
CA ILE A 171 -2.88 -19.90 17.41
C ILE A 171 -2.42 -18.88 16.36
N TYR A 172 -1.57 -19.28 15.41
CA TYR A 172 -1.08 -18.35 14.38
C TYR A 172 -2.13 -17.99 13.32
N PHE A 173 -3.11 -18.85 13.10
CA PHE A 173 -4.21 -18.58 12.17
C PHE A 173 -5.36 -17.80 12.81
N MET A 174 -5.49 -17.84 14.14
CA MET A 174 -6.55 -17.17 14.90
C MET A 174 -6.72 -15.68 14.52
N PRO A 175 -5.67 -14.86 14.37
CA PRO A 175 -5.81 -13.44 13.99
C PRO A 175 -6.48 -13.22 12.63
N VAL A 176 -6.30 -14.16 11.69
CA VAL A 176 -6.83 -14.06 10.32
C VAL A 176 -8.36 -14.15 10.31
N VAL A 177 -8.93 -14.90 11.24
CA VAL A 177 -10.38 -15.15 11.32
C VAL A 177 -11.12 -13.98 11.96
N VAL A 178 -10.42 -13.14 12.73
CA VAL A 178 -11.01 -11.95 13.36
C VAL A 178 -11.14 -10.82 12.34
N SER A 179 -12.26 -10.11 12.38
CA SER A 179 -12.49 -8.94 11.52
C SER A 179 -11.38 -7.90 11.67
N ILE A 180 -10.90 -7.38 10.54
CA ILE A 180 -9.88 -6.33 10.48
C ILE A 180 -10.25 -5.10 11.31
N VAL A 181 -11.53 -4.75 11.39
CA VAL A 181 -12.02 -3.60 12.19
C VAL A 181 -11.83 -3.88 13.68
N VAL A 182 -12.19 -5.08 14.14
CA VAL A 182 -12.04 -5.48 15.56
C VAL A 182 -10.57 -5.53 15.94
N VAL A 183 -9.72 -6.13 15.10
CA VAL A 183 -8.27 -6.14 15.31
C VAL A 183 -7.72 -4.71 15.39
N SER A 184 -8.11 -3.84 14.46
CA SER A 184 -7.68 -2.44 14.42
C SER A 184 -8.08 -1.69 15.69
N LEU A 185 -9.30 -1.89 16.20
CA LEU A 185 -9.74 -1.30 17.47
C LEU A 185 -8.93 -1.80 18.67
N LEU A 186 -8.63 -3.10 18.74
CA LEU A 186 -7.77 -3.65 19.80
C LEU A 186 -6.37 -3.05 19.75
N TRP A 187 -5.79 -2.93 18.56
CA TRP A 187 -4.46 -2.36 18.39
C TRP A 187 -4.40 -0.86 18.71
N ARG A 188 -5.49 -0.10 18.57
CA ARG A 188 -5.55 1.28 19.07
C ARG A 188 -5.34 1.35 20.57
N PHE A 189 -5.92 0.43 21.35
CA PHE A 189 -5.68 0.36 22.80
C PHE A 189 -4.25 -0.09 23.14
N ILE A 190 -3.69 -1.02 22.35
CA ILE A 190 -2.30 -1.47 22.54
C ILE A 190 -1.31 -0.33 22.26
N TYR A 191 -1.57 0.46 21.23
CA TYR A 191 -0.73 1.57 20.77
C TYR A 191 -1.03 2.92 21.43
N ASP A 192 -1.92 2.98 22.42
CA ASP A 192 -2.23 4.21 23.13
C ASP A 192 -0.97 4.83 23.78
N GLY A 193 -0.80 6.14 23.58
CA GLY A 193 0.40 6.86 24.01
C GLY A 193 0.54 7.03 25.52
N GLN A 194 -0.56 7.04 26.28
CA GLN A 194 -0.53 7.29 27.73
C GLN A 194 -0.50 5.99 28.52
N ASN A 195 -1.45 5.08 28.25
CA ASN A 195 -1.64 3.84 29.02
C ASN A 195 -1.71 2.59 28.12
N GLY A 196 -1.10 2.65 26.93
CA GLY A 196 -1.11 1.54 25.99
C GLY A 196 -0.27 0.35 26.47
N LEU A 197 -0.79 -0.85 26.22
CA LEU A 197 -0.15 -2.11 26.60
C LEU A 197 1.29 -2.22 26.07
N LEU A 198 1.55 -1.75 24.84
CA LEU A 198 2.89 -1.82 24.26
C LEU A 198 3.88 -0.93 25.03
N ASN A 199 3.48 0.29 25.37
CA ASN A 199 4.32 1.19 26.17
C ASN A 199 4.60 0.60 27.55
N SER A 200 3.60 0.01 28.22
CA SER A 200 3.80 -0.65 29.51
C SER A 200 4.78 -1.83 29.43
N ILE A 201 4.69 -2.66 28.39
CA ILE A 201 5.62 -3.78 28.18
C ILE A 201 7.04 -3.27 27.92
N LEU A 202 7.21 -2.27 27.04
CA LEU A 202 8.52 -1.72 26.72
C LEU A 202 9.16 -1.03 27.93
N GLN A 203 8.38 -0.29 28.71
CA GLN A 203 8.87 0.33 29.94
C GLN A 203 9.31 -0.72 30.96
N ALA A 204 8.55 -1.81 31.12
CA ALA A 204 8.92 -2.92 32.00
C ALA A 204 10.19 -3.64 31.54
N LEU A 205 10.30 -3.97 30.26
CA LEU A 205 11.47 -4.67 29.69
C LEU A 205 12.74 -3.83 29.71
N THR A 206 12.60 -2.51 29.61
CA THR A 206 13.74 -1.57 29.63
C THR A 206 14.04 -1.01 31.01
N PHE A 207 13.41 -1.55 32.06
CA PHE A 207 13.56 -1.09 33.44
C PHE A 207 13.31 0.43 33.60
N GLY A 208 12.37 0.98 32.84
CA GLY A 208 12.00 2.39 32.86
C GLY A 208 12.83 3.32 31.96
N LEU A 209 13.80 2.79 31.20
CA LEU A 209 14.62 3.61 30.29
C LEU A 209 13.86 4.08 29.05
N PHE A 210 12.87 3.30 28.59
CA PHE A 210 12.05 3.66 27.44
C PHE A 210 10.95 4.64 27.84
N GLN A 211 10.92 5.80 27.17
CA GLN A 211 9.86 6.78 27.32
C GLN A 211 8.63 6.36 26.52
N PRO A 212 7.40 6.46 27.07
CA PRO A 212 6.19 6.17 26.33
C PRO A 212 6.11 6.98 25.03
N VAL A 213 5.75 6.30 23.94
CA VAL A 213 5.60 6.93 22.62
C VAL A 213 4.14 6.87 22.22
N ASP A 214 3.62 7.99 21.72
CA ASP A 214 2.33 7.99 21.02
C ASP A 214 2.53 7.44 19.59
N TRP A 215 2.35 6.12 19.47
CA TRP A 215 2.62 5.37 18.25
C TRP A 215 1.78 5.83 17.07
N LEU A 216 0.51 6.21 17.32
CA LEU A 216 -0.42 6.62 16.28
C LEU A 216 -0.51 8.14 16.14
N GLY A 217 -0.16 8.91 17.18
CA GLY A 217 -0.19 10.38 17.16
C GLY A 217 1.05 11.05 16.56
N ASN A 218 2.14 10.31 16.29
CA ASN A 218 3.34 10.84 15.67
C ASN A 218 3.45 10.45 14.16
N PRO A 219 3.65 11.42 13.24
CA PRO A 219 3.79 11.16 11.81
C PRO A 219 4.88 10.15 11.42
N SER A 220 5.94 10.01 12.22
CA SER A 220 7.04 9.10 11.91
C SER A 220 6.77 7.65 12.33
N THR A 221 5.88 7.42 13.31
CA THR A 221 5.62 6.09 13.87
C THR A 221 4.28 5.50 13.44
N ALA A 222 3.31 6.33 13.05
CA ALA A 222 1.95 5.88 12.76
C ALA A 222 1.87 4.86 11.62
N LEU A 223 2.53 5.12 10.47
CA LEU A 223 2.53 4.18 9.36
C LEU A 223 3.30 2.87 9.68
N PRO A 224 4.51 2.91 10.28
CA PRO A 224 5.18 1.70 10.77
C PRO A 224 4.35 0.87 11.76
N ALA A 225 3.60 1.51 12.66
CA ALA A 225 2.71 0.81 13.60
C ALA A 225 1.59 0.06 12.85
N VAL A 226 0.97 0.68 11.85
CA VAL A 226 -0.02 0.01 10.99
C VAL A 226 0.60 -1.14 10.19
N MET A 227 1.83 -0.97 9.68
CA MET A 227 2.56 -2.05 9.00
C MET A 227 2.81 -3.24 9.93
N ALA A 228 3.30 -3.00 11.14
CA ALA A 228 3.58 -4.06 12.12
C ALA A 228 2.33 -4.88 12.48
N MET A 229 1.22 -4.19 12.74
CA MET A 229 -0.07 -4.85 12.97
C MET A 229 -0.52 -5.67 11.75
N SER A 230 -0.41 -5.11 10.55
CA SER A 230 -0.83 -5.78 9.31
C SER A 230 -0.01 -7.04 9.04
N VAL A 231 1.31 -6.99 9.25
CA VAL A 231 2.20 -8.15 9.17
C VAL A 231 1.74 -9.23 10.14
N TRP A 232 1.52 -8.86 11.41
CA TRP A 232 1.09 -9.81 12.45
C TRP A 232 -0.25 -10.48 12.12
N GLN A 233 -1.24 -9.72 11.65
CA GLN A 233 -2.56 -10.28 11.39
C GLN A 233 -2.57 -11.25 10.20
N ALA A 234 -1.85 -10.91 9.13
CA ALA A 234 -1.92 -11.66 7.88
C ALA A 234 -0.85 -12.77 7.77
N VAL A 235 0.14 -12.82 8.67
CA VAL A 235 1.24 -13.82 8.59
C VAL A 235 0.73 -15.26 8.58
N GLY A 236 -0.31 -15.57 9.39
CA GLY A 236 -0.86 -16.92 9.50
C GLY A 236 -1.46 -17.44 8.20
N PHE A 237 -2.15 -16.57 7.44
CA PHE A 237 -2.71 -16.92 6.14
C PHE A 237 -1.62 -17.27 5.12
N HIS A 238 -0.60 -16.41 5.02
CA HIS A 238 0.50 -16.61 4.07
C HIS A 238 1.37 -17.81 4.45
N MET A 239 1.50 -18.10 5.75
CA MET A 239 2.18 -19.30 6.24
C MET A 239 1.49 -20.57 5.74
N VAL A 240 0.15 -20.62 5.70
CA VAL A 240 -0.59 -21.77 5.17
C VAL A 240 -0.32 -21.97 3.68
N ILE A 241 -0.23 -20.88 2.90
CA ILE A 241 0.16 -20.96 1.48
C ILE A 241 1.57 -21.55 1.33
N TRP A 242 2.52 -21.08 2.13
CA TRP A 242 3.87 -21.65 2.15
C TRP A 242 3.91 -23.13 2.54
N LEU A 243 3.14 -23.53 3.56
CA LEU A 243 3.03 -24.93 3.97
C LEU A 243 2.49 -25.82 2.84
N ALA A 244 1.48 -25.35 2.10
CA ALA A 244 0.97 -26.08 0.94
C ALA A 244 2.06 -26.25 -0.13
N GLY A 245 2.85 -25.22 -0.40
CA GLY A 245 3.99 -25.29 -1.31
C GLY A 245 5.13 -26.20 -0.83
N LEU A 246 5.42 -26.22 0.47
CA LEU A 246 6.42 -27.13 1.02
C LEU A 246 6.03 -28.59 0.83
N GLN A 247 4.73 -28.90 0.88
CA GLN A 247 4.20 -30.25 0.69
C GLN A 247 4.28 -30.75 -0.76
N THR A 248 4.47 -29.86 -1.75
CA THR A 248 4.63 -30.26 -3.15
C THR A 248 6.06 -30.69 -3.50
N ILE A 249 7.03 -30.43 -2.61
CA ILE A 249 8.44 -30.78 -2.84
C ILE A 249 8.64 -32.28 -2.54
N SER A 250 9.19 -33.02 -3.50
CA SER A 250 9.44 -34.46 -3.32
C SER A 250 10.38 -34.73 -2.14
N PRO A 251 10.02 -35.65 -1.20
CA PRO A 251 10.91 -36.07 -0.12
C PRO A 251 12.26 -36.60 -0.60
N THR A 252 12.30 -37.20 -1.81
CA THR A 252 13.52 -37.77 -2.40
C THR A 252 14.63 -36.73 -2.59
N LEU A 253 14.29 -35.46 -2.83
CA LEU A 253 15.29 -34.38 -2.95
C LEU A 253 15.96 -34.09 -1.60
N TYR A 254 15.21 -34.19 -0.51
CA TYR A 254 15.73 -34.02 0.84
C TYR A 254 16.61 -35.21 1.26
N GLU A 255 16.21 -36.43 0.91
CA GLU A 255 17.00 -37.65 1.16
C GLU A 255 18.31 -37.65 0.37
N ALA A 256 18.27 -37.27 -0.91
CA ALA A 256 19.48 -37.13 -1.73
C ALA A 256 20.46 -36.11 -1.14
N ALA A 257 19.96 -34.94 -0.74
CA ALA A 257 20.79 -33.91 -0.09
C ALA A 257 21.42 -34.40 1.23
N ALA A 258 20.69 -35.23 2.00
CA ALA A 258 21.21 -35.82 3.23
C ALA A 258 22.33 -36.85 2.96
N ILE A 259 22.20 -37.65 1.90
CA ILE A 259 23.24 -38.60 1.46
C ILE A 259 24.51 -37.86 1.02
N GLU A 260 24.36 -36.71 0.35
CA GLU A 260 25.47 -35.84 -0.04
C GLU A 260 26.08 -35.05 1.14
N GLY A 261 25.56 -35.18 2.36
CA GLY A 261 26.06 -34.47 3.54
C GLY A 261 25.76 -32.97 3.53
N ALA A 262 24.74 -32.53 2.78
CA ALA A 262 24.36 -31.13 2.71
C ALA A 262 23.89 -30.59 4.07
N SER A 263 24.41 -29.43 4.46
CA SER A 263 23.95 -28.69 5.65
C SER A 263 22.52 -28.16 5.47
N ARG A 264 21.83 -27.86 6.58
CA ARG A 264 20.45 -27.30 6.55
C ARG A 264 20.32 -26.04 5.70
N TRP A 265 21.34 -25.19 5.69
CA TRP A 265 21.36 -23.98 4.84
C TRP A 265 21.52 -24.32 3.36
N GLN A 266 22.37 -25.29 3.01
CA GLN A 266 22.51 -25.78 1.64
C GLN A 266 21.20 -26.44 1.17
N THR A 267 20.58 -27.29 1.98
CA THR A 267 19.28 -27.88 1.67
C THR A 267 18.22 -26.80 1.46
N PHE A 268 18.18 -25.75 2.30
CA PHE A 268 17.25 -24.64 2.10
C PHE A 268 17.53 -23.90 0.78
N ARG A 269 18.77 -23.51 0.52
CA ARG A 269 19.16 -22.68 -0.63
C ARG A 269 19.04 -23.40 -1.97
N TYR A 270 19.30 -24.71 -2.00
CA TYR A 270 19.40 -25.51 -3.24
C TYR A 270 18.22 -26.46 -3.46
N VAL A 271 17.49 -26.88 -2.43
CA VAL A 271 16.31 -27.75 -2.56
C VAL A 271 15.02 -26.98 -2.27
N THR A 272 14.90 -26.42 -1.06
CA THR A 272 13.64 -25.82 -0.61
C THR A 272 13.29 -24.55 -1.37
N TRP A 273 14.18 -23.55 -1.43
CA TRP A 273 13.90 -22.26 -2.07
C TRP A 273 13.61 -22.39 -3.57
N PRO A 274 14.37 -23.18 -4.36
CA PRO A 274 14.03 -23.45 -5.75
C PRO A 274 12.70 -24.20 -5.90
N GLY A 275 12.44 -25.22 -5.07
CA GLY A 275 11.17 -25.97 -5.07
C GLY A 275 9.96 -25.11 -4.70
N LEU A 276 10.19 -24.04 -3.95
CA LEU A 276 9.18 -23.08 -3.52
C LEU A 276 8.95 -21.92 -4.48
N ARG A 277 9.68 -21.82 -5.60
CA ARG A 277 9.62 -20.67 -6.52
C ARG A 277 8.19 -20.27 -6.89
N ASN A 278 7.36 -21.23 -7.29
CA ASN A 278 5.98 -20.95 -7.73
C ASN A 278 5.09 -20.47 -6.57
N THR A 279 5.28 -21.05 -5.39
CA THR A 279 4.62 -20.61 -4.16
C THR A 279 5.08 -19.22 -3.73
N ALA A 280 6.38 -18.91 -3.87
CA ALA A 280 6.94 -17.60 -3.56
C ALA A 280 6.32 -16.49 -4.42
N VAL A 281 6.16 -16.76 -5.71
CA VAL A 281 5.50 -15.87 -6.66
C VAL A 281 4.06 -15.64 -6.26
N LEU A 282 3.31 -16.72 -5.98
CA LEU A 282 1.92 -16.64 -5.54
C LEU A 282 1.77 -15.78 -4.27
N VAL A 283 2.58 -16.07 -3.24
CA VAL A 283 2.56 -15.33 -1.97
C VAL A 283 2.89 -13.86 -2.19
N LEU A 284 3.92 -13.55 -2.98
CA LEU A 284 4.32 -12.17 -3.26
C LEU A 284 3.21 -11.38 -3.98
N VAL A 285 2.59 -11.98 -5.00
CA VAL A 285 1.46 -11.38 -5.73
C VAL A 285 0.28 -11.13 -4.79
N VAL A 286 -0.08 -12.13 -3.98
CA VAL A 286 -1.22 -12.04 -3.05
C VAL A 286 -1.00 -10.98 -1.98
N ILE A 287 0.21 -10.87 -1.39
CA ILE A 287 0.50 -9.82 -0.40
C ILE A 287 0.52 -8.44 -1.08
N THR A 288 1.12 -8.34 -2.27
CA THR A 288 1.17 -7.09 -3.03
C THR A 288 -0.23 -6.56 -3.33
N MET A 289 -1.11 -7.41 -3.86
CA MET A 289 -2.50 -7.04 -4.16
C MET A 289 -3.25 -6.57 -2.91
N GLN A 290 -3.09 -7.26 -1.78
CA GLN A 290 -3.71 -6.85 -0.52
C GLN A 290 -3.13 -5.53 0.01
N GLY A 291 -1.82 -5.30 -0.12
CA GLY A 291 -1.18 -4.06 0.32
C GLY A 291 -1.63 -2.83 -0.47
N PHE A 292 -1.91 -2.97 -1.78
CA PHE A 292 -2.52 -1.89 -2.57
C PHE A 292 -3.99 -1.66 -2.24
N ALA A 293 -4.67 -2.61 -1.60
CA ALA A 293 -6.05 -2.51 -1.14
C ALA A 293 -6.19 -2.01 0.31
N LEU A 294 -5.11 -1.47 0.90
CA LEU A 294 -5.06 -1.04 2.29
C LEU A 294 -6.04 0.12 2.59
N PHE A 295 -7.07 -0.18 3.39
CA PHE A 295 -8.13 0.77 3.74
C PHE A 295 -8.52 0.68 5.21
N ALA A 296 -9.09 -0.46 5.65
CA ALA A 296 -9.78 -0.56 6.93
C ALA A 296 -8.89 -0.25 8.13
N GLN A 297 -7.63 -0.69 8.11
CA GLN A 297 -6.66 -0.40 9.17
C GLN A 297 -6.41 1.10 9.31
N ILE A 298 -6.27 1.80 8.19
CA ILE A 298 -6.00 3.24 8.16
C ILE A 298 -7.23 3.99 8.65
N ASP A 299 -8.41 3.68 8.10
CA ASP A 299 -9.68 4.30 8.48
C ASP A 299 -9.94 4.19 9.99
N VAL A 300 -9.78 2.99 10.54
CA VAL A 300 -10.09 2.72 11.95
C VAL A 300 -9.01 3.25 12.89
N MET A 301 -7.73 3.07 12.58
CA MET A 301 -6.63 3.36 13.54
C MET A 301 -6.21 4.83 13.52
N THR A 302 -6.13 5.44 12.35
CA THR A 302 -5.44 6.73 12.18
C THR A 302 -6.26 7.76 11.40
N ASN A 303 -7.30 7.34 10.67
CA ASN A 303 -8.11 8.17 9.80
C ASN A 303 -7.24 9.00 8.82
N GLY A 304 -6.19 8.38 8.27
CA GLY A 304 -5.20 9.00 7.38
C GLY A 304 -4.15 9.90 8.07
N GLY A 305 -4.35 10.24 9.34
CA GLY A 305 -3.46 11.11 10.10
C GLY A 305 -2.28 10.42 10.78
N PRO A 306 -1.49 11.16 11.57
CA PRO A 306 -1.49 12.62 11.69
C PRO A 306 -0.84 13.29 10.46
N LEU A 307 -1.28 14.50 10.08
CA LEU A 307 -0.72 15.26 8.95
C LEU A 307 -0.66 14.48 7.61
N ASP A 308 -1.70 13.68 7.33
CA ASP A 308 -1.79 12.80 6.15
C ASP A 308 -0.67 11.74 6.06
N SER A 309 0.06 11.48 7.16
CA SER A 309 1.23 10.58 7.16
C SER A 309 0.88 9.11 6.95
N THR A 310 -0.38 8.72 7.19
CA THR A 310 -0.86 7.36 6.96
C THR A 310 -1.85 7.28 5.80
N GLN A 311 -2.02 8.35 5.04
CA GLN A 311 -2.90 8.36 3.87
C GLN A 311 -2.51 7.25 2.89
N THR A 312 -3.49 6.53 2.34
CA THR A 312 -3.31 5.52 1.28
C THR A 312 -4.20 5.83 0.09
N LEU A 313 -3.90 5.25 -1.08
CA LEU A 313 -4.65 5.49 -2.31
C LEU A 313 -6.14 5.13 -2.16
N VAL A 314 -6.44 3.96 -1.60
CA VAL A 314 -7.84 3.52 -1.40
C VAL A 314 -8.55 4.40 -0.39
N PHE A 315 -7.91 4.71 0.74
CA PHE A 315 -8.49 5.59 1.75
C PHE A 315 -8.82 6.97 1.17
N GLN A 316 -7.89 7.58 0.42
CA GLN A 316 -8.13 8.87 -0.21
C GLN A 316 -9.22 8.82 -1.28
N ALA A 317 -9.30 7.74 -2.07
CA ALA A 317 -10.36 7.58 -3.07
C ALA A 317 -11.75 7.58 -2.41
N VAL A 318 -11.90 6.85 -1.30
CA VAL A 318 -13.14 6.79 -0.51
C VAL A 318 -13.43 8.14 0.16
N GLU A 319 -12.44 8.75 0.79
CA GLU A 319 -12.57 10.05 1.44
C GLU A 319 -13.01 11.14 0.45
N ARG A 320 -12.46 11.16 -0.78
CA ARG A 320 -12.89 12.09 -1.83
C ARG A 320 -14.27 11.78 -2.37
N GLY A 321 -14.48 10.54 -2.79
CA GLY A 321 -15.71 10.12 -3.46
C GLY A 321 -16.93 10.25 -2.55
N TYR A 322 -16.83 9.73 -1.33
CA TYR A 322 -17.94 9.69 -0.38
C TYR A 322 -17.88 10.81 0.65
N GLY A 323 -16.72 11.03 1.29
CA GLY A 323 -16.59 12.03 2.36
C GLY A 323 -16.71 13.47 1.85
N LYS A 324 -15.96 13.81 0.79
CA LYS A 324 -15.98 15.14 0.15
C LYS A 324 -16.93 15.23 -1.03
N GLN A 325 -17.61 14.14 -1.37
CA GLN A 325 -18.59 14.05 -2.45
C GLN A 325 -18.05 14.42 -3.84
N ASP A 326 -16.73 14.34 -4.01
CA ASP A 326 -16.00 14.50 -5.26
C ASP A 326 -15.86 13.13 -5.93
N ILE A 327 -16.93 12.72 -6.61
CA ILE A 327 -17.03 11.43 -7.30
C ILE A 327 -16.01 11.33 -8.41
N SER A 328 -15.79 12.41 -9.17
CA SER A 328 -14.75 12.49 -10.19
C SER A 328 -13.35 12.27 -9.62
N GLY A 329 -13.01 12.95 -8.51
CA GLY A 329 -11.71 12.82 -7.85
C GLY A 329 -11.47 11.41 -7.31
N GLY A 330 -12.46 10.84 -6.62
CA GLY A 330 -12.41 9.45 -6.13
C GLY A 330 -12.24 8.45 -7.27
N SER A 331 -13.03 8.58 -8.33
CA SER A 331 -12.96 7.71 -9.51
C SER A 331 -11.61 7.81 -10.22
N THR A 332 -11.04 9.01 -10.32
CA THR A 332 -9.72 9.23 -10.93
C THR A 332 -8.63 8.50 -10.15
N ILE A 333 -8.63 8.58 -8.82
CA ILE A 333 -7.69 7.84 -7.96
C ILE A 333 -7.86 6.33 -8.16
N SER A 334 -9.10 5.82 -8.21
CA SER A 334 -9.37 4.39 -8.45
C SER A 334 -8.85 3.91 -9.81
N VAL A 335 -9.00 4.70 -10.88
CA VAL A 335 -8.47 4.36 -12.22
C VAL A 335 -6.95 4.35 -12.23
N ILE A 336 -6.30 5.32 -11.58
CA ILE A 336 -4.83 5.35 -11.45
C ILE A 336 -4.35 4.13 -10.66
N LEU A 337 -4.99 3.81 -9.52
CA LEU A 337 -4.67 2.65 -8.71
C LEU A 337 -4.80 1.35 -9.53
N PHE A 338 -5.87 1.20 -10.30
CA PHE A 338 -6.05 0.06 -11.19
C PHE A 338 -4.90 -0.07 -12.19
N ALA A 339 -4.52 1.02 -12.86
CA ALA A 339 -3.42 1.02 -13.81
C ALA A 339 -2.09 0.62 -13.15
N ILE A 340 -1.83 1.10 -11.93
CA ILE A 340 -0.65 0.73 -11.14
C ILE A 340 -0.67 -0.77 -10.79
N VAL A 341 -1.77 -1.27 -10.22
CA VAL A 341 -1.89 -2.68 -9.82
C VAL A 341 -1.81 -3.60 -11.03
N LEU A 342 -2.42 -3.23 -12.16
CA LEU A 342 -2.35 -3.97 -13.41
C LEU A 342 -0.90 -4.02 -13.93
N ALA A 343 -0.22 -2.87 -13.99
CA ALA A 343 1.17 -2.81 -14.44
C ALA A 343 2.08 -3.67 -13.56
N ILE A 344 1.95 -3.56 -12.23
CA ILE A 344 2.73 -4.38 -11.29
C ILE A 344 2.41 -5.86 -11.47
N SER A 345 1.14 -6.24 -11.59
CA SER A 345 0.74 -7.63 -11.79
C SER A 345 1.27 -8.21 -13.09
N LEU A 346 1.27 -7.43 -14.18
CA LEU A 346 1.82 -7.83 -15.47
C LEU A 346 3.35 -7.96 -15.41
N ILE A 347 4.03 -7.02 -14.76
CA ILE A 347 5.49 -7.06 -14.56
C ILE A 347 5.88 -8.25 -13.69
N GLN A 348 5.18 -8.47 -12.57
CA GLN A 348 5.38 -9.62 -11.69
C GLN A 348 5.20 -10.90 -12.50
N ARG A 349 4.06 -11.06 -13.19
CA ARG A 349 3.81 -12.25 -14.03
C ARG A 349 4.86 -12.45 -15.12
N TRP A 350 5.36 -11.39 -15.75
CA TRP A 350 6.39 -11.47 -16.77
C TRP A 350 7.75 -11.89 -16.20
N LEU A 351 8.19 -11.26 -15.11
CA LEU A 351 9.44 -11.59 -14.41
C LEU A 351 9.44 -13.00 -13.83
N THR A 352 8.27 -13.48 -13.37
CA THR A 352 8.13 -14.75 -12.69
C THR A 352 7.74 -15.90 -13.61
N ARG A 353 7.43 -15.62 -14.89
CA ARG A 353 7.11 -16.65 -15.87
C ARG A 353 8.30 -17.58 -16.03
N GLU A 354 8.06 -18.88 -15.88
CA GLU A 354 9.06 -19.91 -16.15
C GLU A 354 9.54 -19.77 -17.61
N ARG A 355 10.85 -19.66 -17.79
CA ARG A 355 11.54 -19.85 -19.07
C ARG A 355 12.08 -21.26 -19.11
#